data_AF-A0A925Z371-F1
#
_entry.id   AF-A0A925Z371-F1
#
_cell.length_a   1.000
_cell.length_b   1.000
_cell.length_c   1.000
_cell.angle_alpha   90.00
_cell.angle_beta   90.00
_cell.angle_gamma   90.00
#
_symmetry.space_group_name_H-M   'P 1'
#
loop_
_entity.id
_entity.type
_entity.pdbx_description
1 polymer ?
#
loop_
_entity_poly.entity_id
_entity_poly.type
_entity_poly.pdbx_seq_one_letter_code
_entity_poly.pdbx_strand_id
1 'polypeptide(L)' 'GAPCVVIQGEDERQRGEAQIKDLIEGRRLSEEIADNAKWREARPAQFSVKMDKLTAAVQGVIARHEA' A
#
# COMPACT_ATOMS: atom_id res chain seq x y z
N GLY A 1 6.72 -7.93 11.86
CA GLY A 1 6.97 -7.81 10.40
C GLY A 1 6.83 -6.37 9.99
N ALA A 2 7.24 -5.98 8.78
CA ALA A 2 7.04 -4.61 8.31
C ALA A 2 5.54 -4.32 8.07
N PRO A 3 5.00 -3.16 8.45
CA PRO A 3 3.59 -2.83 8.30
C PRO A 3 3.22 -2.47 6.85
N CYS A 4 4.15 -1.90 6.08
CA CYS A 4 3.93 -1.53 4.68
C CYS A 4 5.21 -1.61 3.86
N VAL A 5 5.06 -1.55 2.53
CA VAL A 5 6.16 -1.39 1.57
C VAL A 5 5.93 -0.19 0.67
N VAL A 6 7.02 0.46 0.27
CA VAL A 6 7.02 1.52 -0.74
C VAL A 6 7.50 0.94 -2.06
N ILE A 7 6.79 1.23 -3.15
CA ILE A 7 7.06 0.75 -4.49
C ILE A 7 7.26 1.97 -5.40
N GLN A 8 8.42 2.07 -6.02
CA GLN A 8 8.72 3.10 -7.01
C GLN A 8 9.44 2.47 -8.18
N GLY A 9 8.69 2.20 -9.25
CA GLY A 9 9.22 1.86 -10.56
C GLY A 9 9.46 3.10 -11.40
N GLU A 10 9.72 2.87 -12.69
CA GLU A 10 9.94 3.93 -13.65
C GLU A 10 8.70 4.82 -13.84
N ASP A 11 7.51 4.23 -13.91
CA ASP A 11 6.25 4.96 -14.09
C ASP A 11 5.93 5.87 -12.91
N GLU A 12 6.05 5.36 -11.68
CA GLU A 12 5.83 6.16 -10.47
C GLU A 12 6.82 7.33 -10.43
N ARG A 13 8.10 7.06 -10.74
CA ARG A 13 9.13 8.07 -10.77
C ARG A 13 8.85 9.16 -11.81
N GLN A 14 8.44 8.80 -13.03
CA GLN A 14 8.07 9.76 -14.07
C GLN A 14 6.88 10.64 -13.66
N ARG A 15 5.96 10.09 -12.84
CA ARG A 15 4.79 10.81 -12.32
C ARG A 15 5.06 11.61 -11.04
N GLY A 16 6.29 11.57 -10.50
CA GLY A 16 6.65 12.20 -9.24
C GLY A 16 5.92 11.58 -8.04
N GLU A 17 5.68 10.28 -8.10
CA GLU A 17 4.89 9.51 -7.15
C GLU A 17 5.68 8.29 -6.64
N ALA A 18 5.12 7.66 -5.61
CA ALA A 18 5.41 6.31 -5.19
C ALA A 18 4.08 5.63 -4.84
N GLN A 19 4.06 4.30 -4.81
CA GLN A 19 2.94 3.54 -4.27
C GLN A 19 3.29 3.02 -2.89
N ILE A 20 2.32 3.02 -1.98
CA ILE A 20 2.42 2.38 -0.67
C ILE A 20 1.45 1.21 -0.66
N LYS A 21 1.94 0.04 -0.23
CA LYS A 21 1.10 -1.13 0.03
C LYS A 21 1.12 -1.45 1.52
N ASP A 22 -0.04 -1.39 2.14
CA ASP A 22 -0.26 -1.83 3.52
C ASP A 22 -0.35 -3.35 3.56
N LEU A 23 0.59 -3.98 4.26
CA LEU A 23 0.71 -5.42 4.32
C LEU A 23 -0.21 -6.04 5.37
N ILE A 24 -0.61 -5.28 6.38
CA ILE A 24 -1.48 -5.74 7.46
C ILE A 24 -2.92 -5.71 6.98
N GLU A 25 -3.36 -4.58 6.41
CA GLU A 25 -4.69 -4.45 5.83
C GLU A 25 -4.85 -5.35 4.60
N GLY A 26 -3.80 -5.46 3.77
CA GLY A 26 -3.76 -6.41 2.67
C GLY A 26 -3.88 -7.87 3.13
N ARG A 27 -3.41 -8.22 4.33
CA ARG A 27 -3.66 -9.56 4.89
C ARG A 27 -5.10 -9.70 5.35
N ARG A 28 -5.62 -8.71 6.08
CA ARG A 28 -7.00 -8.71 6.59
C ARG A 28 -8.04 -8.89 5.48
N LEU A 29 -7.91 -8.11 4.40
CA LEU A 29 -8.81 -8.21 3.24
C LEU A 29 -8.70 -9.56 2.51
N SER A 30 -7.55 -10.24 2.59
CA SER A 30 -7.36 -11.54 1.92
C SER A 30 -8.15 -12.65 2.58
N GLU A 31 -8.47 -12.50 3.86
CA GLU A 31 -9.30 -13.44 4.61
C GLU A 31 -10.78 -13.35 4.19
N GLU A 32 -11.21 -12.20 3.64
CA GLU A 32 -12.59 -11.94 3.22
C GLU A 32 -12.86 -12.28 1.74
N ILE A 33 -11.82 -12.44 0.91
CA ILE A 33 -11.95 -12.66 -0.54
C ILE A 33 -11.53 -14.09 -0.93
N ALA A 34 -12.52 -14.91 -1.30
CA ALA A 34 -12.29 -16.28 -1.78
C ALA A 34 -11.79 -16.36 -3.24
N ASP A 35 -12.00 -15.30 -4.03
CA ASP A 35 -11.68 -15.28 -5.47
C ASP A 35 -10.32 -14.59 -5.72
N ASN A 36 -9.31 -15.40 -6.00
CA ASN A 36 -7.94 -14.97 -6.23
C ASN A 36 -7.77 -14.14 -7.52
N ALA A 37 -8.66 -14.25 -8.50
CA ALA A 37 -8.62 -13.41 -9.70
C ALA A 37 -8.99 -11.97 -9.34
N LYS A 38 -10.12 -11.80 -8.63
CA LYS A 38 -10.58 -10.49 -8.13
C LYS A 38 -9.60 -9.86 -7.14
N TRP A 39 -8.96 -10.67 -6.30
CA TRP A 39 -7.93 -10.23 -5.37
C TRP A 39 -6.75 -9.53 -6.06
N ARG A 40 -6.26 -10.10 -7.17
CA ARG A 40 -5.11 -9.54 -7.90
C ARG A 40 -5.46 -8.25 -8.64
N GLU A 41 -6.66 -8.16 -9.20
CA GLU A 41 -7.13 -6.95 -9.88
C GLU A 41 -7.35 -5.79 -8.91
N ALA A 42 -7.94 -6.05 -7.74
CA ALA A 42 -8.30 -5.02 -6.79
C ALA A 42 -7.09 -4.32 -6.14
N ARG A 43 -5.89 -4.92 -6.19
CA ARG A 43 -4.64 -4.45 -5.53
C ARG A 43 -4.94 -3.86 -4.14
N PRO A 44 -5.54 -4.66 -3.25
CA PRO A 44 -6.11 -4.17 -2.01
C PRO A 44 -5.06 -3.50 -1.14
N ALA A 45 -5.47 -2.42 -0.48
CA ALA A 45 -4.64 -1.61 0.41
C ALA A 45 -3.35 -1.05 -0.22
N GLN A 46 -3.35 -0.89 -1.55
CA GLN A 46 -2.29 -0.24 -2.31
C GLN A 46 -2.77 1.10 -2.87
N PHE A 47 -2.01 2.17 -2.67
CA PHE A 47 -2.38 3.51 -3.12
C PHE A 47 -1.16 4.33 -3.54
N SER A 48 -1.35 5.25 -4.49
CA SER A 48 -0.32 6.20 -4.94
C SER A 48 -0.26 7.43 -4.04
N VAL A 49 0.96 7.94 -3.83
CA VAL A 49 1.24 9.17 -3.09
C VAL A 49 2.27 10.00 -3.84
N LYS A 50 2.14 11.33 -3.75
CA LYS A 50 3.18 12.26 -4.22
C LYS A 50 4.41 12.15 -3.32
N MET A 51 5.60 12.36 -3.90
CA MET A 51 6.86 12.21 -3.17
C MET A 51 6.97 13.14 -1.94
N ASP A 52 6.37 14.33 -1.99
CA ASP A 52 6.34 15.28 -0.86
C ASP A 52 5.42 14.82 0.29
N LYS A 53 4.52 13.85 0.04
CA LYS A 53 3.63 13.26 1.05
C LYS A 53 4.05 11.86 1.49
N LEU A 54 5.12 11.30 0.92
CA LEU A 54 5.54 9.92 1.14
C LEU A 54 5.74 9.60 2.63
N THR A 55 6.53 10.42 3.34
CA THR A 55 6.83 10.18 4.76
C THR A 55 5.57 10.24 5.62
N ALA A 56 4.72 11.24 5.41
CA ALA A 56 3.46 11.39 6.16
C ALA A 56 2.52 10.20 5.91
N ALA A 57 2.45 9.71 4.68
CA ALA A 57 1.63 8.56 4.34
C ALA A 57 2.15 7.25 4.96
N VAL A 58 3.47 7.04 4.97
CA VAL A 58 4.09 5.89 5.66
C VAL A 58 3.81 5.95 7.17
N GLN A 59 4.01 7.11 7.79
CA GLN A 59 3.69 7.31 9.21
C GLN A 59 2.21 7.04 9.51
N GLY A 60 1.30 7.46 8.62
CA GLY A 60 -0.13 7.16 8.74
C GLY A 60 -0.47 5.67 8.63
N VAL A 61 0.30 4.88 7.88
CA VAL A 61 0.14 3.41 7.89
C VAL A 61 0.66 2.82 9.19
N ILE A 62 1.85 3.22 9.65
CA ILE A 62 2.42 2.73 10.91
C ILE A 62 1.47 3.03 12.08
N ALA A 63 1.01 4.26 12.21
CA ALA A 63 0.13 4.69 13.30
C ALA A 63 -1.20 3.94 13.35
N ARG A 64 -1.71 3.44 12.22
CA ARG A 64 -2.93 2.62 12.18
C ARG A 64 -2.77 1.25 12.83
N HIS A 65 -1.55 0.74 12.94
CA HIS A 65 -1.24 -0.61 13.40
C HIS A 65 -0.40 -0.64 14.70
N GLU A 66 -0.01 0.52 15.23
CA GLU A 66 0.68 0.65 16.52
C GLU A 66 -0.26 0.93 17.71
N ALA A 67 -1.58 0.97 17.48
CA ALA A 67 -2.61 1.19 18.51
C ALA A 67 -3.08 -0.10 19.19
#